data_AF-A0A6V7P8C7-F1
#
_entry.id   AF-A0A6V7P8C7-F1
#
_cell.length_a   1.000
_cell.length_b   1.000
_cell.length_c   1.000
_cell.angle_alpha   90.00
_cell.angle_beta   90.00
_cell.angle_gamma   90.00
#
_symmetry.space_group_name_H-M   'P 1'
#
loop_
_entity.id
_entity.type
_entity.pdbx_description
1 polymer ?
#
loop_
_entity_poly.entity_id
_entity_poly.type
_entity_poly.pdbx_seq_one_letter_code
_entity_poly.pdbx_strand_id
1 'polypeptide(L)'
;MTPRWQLLMEREIENGAEEAAAERKKAGWWRRAVRLELAVICFLISLPLVALLFGGWWSSLALSPLERAAVIEGKASQNVHFATLPNHKTNFSEDYFPLTSTSNHLRKYEAYHKKCGPSTELYRKAIQQLKSGRNVEHTECKYVVWVPFNGLGNRMLSLVSTFLYALLTDRVLLTDVTKGSENLFCEPFPGSSWVVPSNFPIKDMSKINMGAPQSYLNLRDSMVIGNTANVSEDSLPPYVFLPLGSSLFRHNNIFCGYDKIALEKFNWMIVKSDSYFVPAIFLMPIYEDELGRLFPQKESVFHHLGRYLFHPTNRVWGVIRRYYKAYLAKADEKIGIQIRVFPERRSLLRTCMNKSSNVLGMRICYRKQAPESHETLLQMQRDW
;
A
#
# COMPACT_ATOMS: atom_id res chain seq x y z
N MET A 1 16.54 44.67 39.11
CA MET A 1 15.84 43.46 39.60
C MET A 1 15.81 42.45 38.49
N THR A 2 16.51 41.32 38.63
CA THR A 2 16.52 40.24 37.63
C THR A 2 15.17 39.51 37.67
N PRO A 3 14.52 39.26 36.52
CA PRO A 3 13.23 38.58 36.47
C PRO A 3 13.31 37.16 37.05
N ARG A 4 12.31 36.77 37.83
CA ARG A 4 12.22 35.45 38.52
C ARG A 4 12.39 34.26 37.59
N TRP A 5 12.00 34.39 36.31
CA TRP A 5 12.17 33.35 35.29
C TRP A 5 13.62 33.14 34.85
N GLN A 6 14.43 34.19 34.91
CA GLN A 6 15.84 34.12 34.50
C GLN A 6 16.68 33.40 35.56
N LEU A 7 16.37 33.61 36.85
CA LEU A 7 16.96 32.86 37.98
C LEU A 7 16.51 31.38 38.01
N LEU A 8 15.33 31.07 37.46
CA LEU A 8 14.84 29.69 37.33
C LEU A 8 15.55 28.94 36.19
N MET A 9 15.78 29.61 35.05
CA MET A 9 16.57 29.02 33.97
C MET A 9 18.03 28.79 34.35
N GLU A 10 18.69 29.76 35.01
CA GLU A 10 20.08 29.59 35.45
C GLU A 10 20.23 28.40 36.42
N ARG A 11 19.24 28.23 37.33
CA ARG A 11 19.18 27.10 38.25
C ARG A 11 18.90 25.76 37.54
N GLU A 12 18.10 25.75 36.48
CA GLU A 12 17.87 24.55 35.66
C GLU A 12 19.12 24.17 34.84
N ILE A 13 19.89 25.15 34.36
CA ILE A 13 21.15 24.93 33.63
C ILE A 13 22.24 24.39 34.56
N GLU A 14 22.37 24.93 35.78
CA GLU A 14 23.32 24.42 36.78
C GLU A 14 22.96 22.99 37.23
N ASN A 15 21.68 22.72 37.49
CA ASN A 15 21.21 21.37 37.87
C ASN A 15 21.43 20.35 36.73
N GLY A 16 21.22 20.75 35.48
CA GLY A 16 21.48 19.88 34.31
C GLY A 16 22.96 19.59 34.10
N ALA A 17 23.86 20.53 34.42
CA ALA A 17 25.31 20.32 34.37
C ALA A 17 25.79 19.37 35.48
N GLU A 18 25.20 19.43 36.67
CA GLU A 18 25.51 18.53 37.80
C GLU A 18 25.05 17.09 37.55
N GLU A 19 23.85 16.90 36.98
CA GLU A 19 23.35 15.57 36.59
C GLU A 19 24.21 14.93 35.48
N ALA A 20 24.66 15.72 34.49
CA ALA A 20 25.54 15.23 33.43
C ALA A 20 26.93 14.82 33.95
N ALA A 21 27.44 15.49 34.99
CA ALA A 21 28.69 15.12 35.65
C ALA A 21 28.55 13.84 36.51
N ALA A 22 27.39 13.62 37.13
CA ALA A 22 27.09 12.42 37.90
C ALA A 22 26.96 11.17 37.01
N GLU A 23 26.37 11.29 35.82
CA GLU A 23 26.25 10.19 34.85
C GLU A 23 27.61 9.78 34.24
N ARG A 24 28.51 10.74 33.97
CA ARG A 24 29.88 10.43 33.50
C ARG A 24 30.70 9.65 34.54
N LYS A 25 30.47 9.84 35.84
CA LYS A 25 31.16 9.08 36.91
C LYS A 25 30.62 7.64 37.04
N LYS A 26 29.32 7.40 36.82
CA LYS A 26 28.72 6.05 36.86
C LYS A 26 29.15 5.18 35.67
N ALA A 27 29.30 5.77 34.48
CA ALA A 27 29.79 5.07 33.28
C ALA A 27 31.27 4.61 33.38
N GLY A 28 32.07 5.30 34.20
CA GLY A 28 33.49 4.95 34.41
C GLY A 28 33.73 3.76 35.35
N TRP A 29 32.79 3.47 36.26
CA TRP A 29 32.97 2.41 37.27
C TRP A 29 32.73 1.01 36.72
N TRP A 30 31.80 0.85 35.77
CA TRP A 30 31.48 -0.45 35.14
C TRP A 30 32.54 -0.95 34.15
N ARG A 31 33.47 -0.10 33.69
CA ARG A 31 34.50 -0.49 32.72
C ARG A 31 35.79 -1.07 33.33
N ARG A 32 35.92 -1.19 34.66
CA ARG A 32 37.21 -1.52 35.30
C ARG A 32 37.33 -2.88 36.00
N ALA A 33 36.35 -3.79 35.95
CA ALA A 33 36.47 -5.05 36.71
C ALA A 33 35.89 -6.31 36.07
N VAL A 34 36.08 -6.52 34.76
CA VAL A 34 36.03 -7.89 34.21
C VAL A 34 37.26 -8.08 33.33
N ARG A 35 38.28 -8.76 33.87
CA ARG A 35 39.45 -9.18 33.10
C ARG A 35 38.96 -10.14 32.01
N LEU A 36 39.24 -9.79 30.76
CA LEU A 36 38.81 -10.51 29.55
C LEU A 36 39.11 -12.02 29.61
N GLU A 37 40.17 -12.41 30.33
CA GLU A 37 40.57 -13.80 30.50
C GLU A 37 39.56 -14.66 31.29
N LEU A 38 38.87 -14.10 32.29
CA LEU A 38 37.87 -14.82 33.07
C LEU A 38 36.60 -15.13 32.24
N ALA A 39 36.24 -14.24 31.31
CA ALA A 39 35.11 -14.46 30.41
C ALA A 39 35.39 -15.58 29.38
N VAL A 40 36.63 -15.65 28.88
CA VAL A 40 37.06 -16.69 27.94
C VAL A 40 37.14 -18.06 28.62
N ILE A 41 37.64 -18.13 29.85
CA ILE A 41 37.71 -19.38 30.62
C ILE A 41 36.30 -19.93 30.90
N CYS A 42 35.34 -19.08 31.29
CA CYS A 42 33.95 -19.50 31.47
C CYS A 42 33.29 -20.00 30.18
N PHE A 43 33.65 -19.44 29.01
CA PHE A 43 33.13 -19.87 27.71
C PHE A 43 33.71 -21.21 27.25
N LEU A 44 35.00 -21.44 27.50
CA LEU A 44 35.68 -22.69 27.15
C LEU A 44 35.28 -23.86 28.05
N ILE A 45 34.88 -23.61 29.30
CA ILE A 45 34.42 -24.66 30.23
C ILE A 45 32.94 -24.99 30.01
N SER A 46 32.12 -24.02 29.60
CA SER A 46 30.67 -24.23 29.41
C SER A 46 30.32 -24.96 28.12
N LEU A 47 31.05 -24.75 27.01
CA LEU A 47 30.76 -25.41 25.74
C LEU A 47 30.89 -26.94 25.77
N PRO A 48 31.94 -27.54 26.37
CA PRO A 48 32.07 -29.00 26.49
C PRO A 48 31.02 -29.61 27.41
N LEU A 49 30.64 -28.89 28.47
CA LEU A 49 29.59 -29.30 29.42
C LEU A 49 28.21 -29.34 28.75
N VAL A 50 27.92 -28.40 27.86
CA VAL A 50 26.68 -28.42 27.05
C VAL A 50 26.71 -29.56 26.02
N ALA A 51 27.86 -29.85 25.41
CA ALA A 51 28.00 -30.97 24.48
C ALA A 51 27.88 -32.35 25.17
N LEU A 52 28.37 -32.48 26.41
CA LEU A 52 28.25 -33.70 27.23
C LEU A 52 26.84 -33.90 27.80
N LEU A 53 26.15 -32.81 28.19
CA LEU A 53 24.80 -32.88 28.76
C LEU A 53 23.69 -33.07 27.72
N PHE A 54 23.93 -32.65 26.47
CA PHE A 54 22.89 -32.67 25.42
C PHE A 54 23.17 -33.62 24.24
N GLY A 55 24.07 -34.60 24.40
CA GLY A 55 24.17 -35.81 23.57
C GLY A 55 24.18 -35.57 22.05
N GLY A 56 25.36 -35.66 21.44
CA GLY A 56 25.58 -35.44 20.01
C GLY A 56 24.53 -36.06 19.08
N TRP A 57 23.65 -35.22 18.54
CA TRP A 57 22.85 -35.55 17.36
C TRP A 57 22.53 -34.29 16.55
N TRP A 58 23.53 -33.81 15.82
CA TRP A 58 23.34 -32.86 14.71
C TRP A 58 23.83 -33.52 13.44
N SER A 59 23.02 -34.44 12.92
CA SER A 59 23.15 -34.98 11.57
C SER A 59 21.76 -35.39 11.10
N SER A 60 21.10 -34.49 10.36
CA SER A 60 20.17 -34.77 9.24
C SER A 60 19.12 -33.66 9.08
N LEU A 61 19.49 -32.59 8.36
CA LEU A 61 18.58 -31.87 7.46
C LEU A 61 19.41 -31.51 6.22
N ALA A 62 19.80 -32.54 5.47
CA ALA A 62 20.33 -32.36 4.13
C ALA A 62 19.17 -31.93 3.23
N LEU A 63 19.16 -30.67 2.80
CA LEU A 63 18.27 -30.23 1.72
C LEU A 63 18.52 -31.06 0.46
N SER A 64 17.45 -31.38 -0.25
CA SER A 64 17.49 -32.14 -1.49
C SER A 64 18.28 -31.38 -2.58
N PRO A 65 18.90 -32.06 -3.56
CA PRO A 65 19.65 -31.41 -4.64
C PRO A 65 18.85 -30.38 -5.44
N LEU A 66 17.52 -30.56 -5.53
CA LEU A 66 16.58 -29.64 -6.18
C LEU A 66 16.44 -28.30 -5.44
N GLU A 67 16.48 -28.31 -4.11
CA GLU A 67 16.39 -27.07 -3.30
C GLU A 67 17.69 -26.26 -3.33
N ARG A 68 18.83 -26.91 -3.57
CA ARG A 68 20.12 -26.23 -3.77
C ARG A 68 20.22 -25.50 -5.11
N ALA A 69 19.61 -26.04 -6.16
CA ALA A 69 19.57 -25.39 -7.47
C ALA A 69 18.75 -24.08 -7.45
N ALA A 70 17.66 -24.03 -6.66
CA ALA A 70 16.78 -22.87 -6.56
C ALA A 70 17.36 -21.67 -5.77
N VAL A 71 18.40 -21.90 -4.96
CA VAL A 71 19.03 -20.86 -4.12
C VAL A 71 20.27 -20.25 -4.79
N ILE A 72 20.90 -20.96 -5.73
CA ILE A 72 22.19 -20.57 -6.31
C ILE A 72 22.04 -19.90 -7.69
N GLU A 73 20.95 -20.14 -8.42
CA GLU A 73 20.67 -19.39 -9.65
C GLU A 73 19.54 -18.37 -9.42
N GLY A 74 19.91 -17.09 -9.41
CA GLY A 74 19.01 -15.93 -9.42
C GLY A 74 18.20 -15.81 -10.72
N LYS A 75 17.50 -16.86 -11.12
CA LYS A 75 16.44 -16.85 -12.13
C LYS A 75 15.12 -17.04 -11.40
N ALA A 76 14.51 -15.94 -10.99
CA ALA A 76 13.07 -15.90 -10.74
C ALA A 76 12.38 -16.29 -12.05
N SER A 77 11.98 -17.57 -12.14
CA SER A 77 11.29 -18.09 -13.30
C SER A 77 10.03 -17.26 -13.54
N GLN A 78 10.01 -16.62 -14.71
CA GLN A 78 8.80 -16.30 -15.45
C GLN A 78 7.92 -17.55 -15.42
N ASN A 79 6.81 -17.46 -14.67
CA ASN A 79 5.62 -18.33 -14.63
C ASN A 79 5.01 -18.16 -13.24
N VAL A 80 4.46 -16.97 -12.99
CA VAL A 80 3.49 -16.79 -11.91
C VAL A 80 2.21 -17.50 -12.36
N HIS A 81 2.21 -18.82 -12.24
CA HIS A 81 0.97 -19.54 -12.00
C HIS A 81 0.29 -18.88 -10.79
N PHE A 82 -1.04 -18.89 -10.75
CA PHE A 82 -1.81 -18.60 -9.53
C PHE A 82 -1.45 -19.66 -8.47
N ALA A 83 -0.23 -19.60 -7.96
CA ALA A 83 0.20 -20.32 -6.81
C ALA A 83 -0.14 -19.40 -5.64
N THR A 84 -1.34 -19.60 -5.10
CA THR A 84 -1.52 -19.60 -3.67
C THR A 84 -0.33 -20.37 -3.07
N LEU A 85 0.72 -19.64 -2.69
CA LEU A 85 1.72 -20.18 -1.76
C LEU A 85 0.91 -20.75 -0.59
N PRO A 86 1.18 -21.98 -0.14
CA PRO A 86 0.33 -22.65 0.83
C PRO A 86 0.24 -21.77 2.08
N ASN A 87 -0.90 -21.10 2.23
CA ASN A 87 -1.33 -20.57 3.51
C ASN A 87 -1.35 -21.80 4.43
N HIS A 88 -0.48 -21.77 5.43
CA HIS A 88 -0.41 -22.79 6.45
C HIS A 88 -1.80 -22.86 7.10
N LYS A 89 -2.61 -23.87 6.72
CA LYS A 89 -3.94 -24.21 7.24
C LYS A 89 -4.55 -23.16 8.17
N THR A 90 -5.01 -22.04 7.61
CA THR A 90 -6.00 -21.21 8.27
C THR A 90 -7.34 -21.76 7.86
N ASN A 91 -8.11 -22.35 8.79
CA ASN A 91 -9.44 -22.94 8.58
C ASN A 91 -10.52 -21.91 8.20
N PHE A 92 -10.19 -20.83 7.48
CA PHE A 92 -11.17 -20.06 6.76
C PHE A 92 -11.31 -20.71 5.38
N SER A 93 -12.39 -21.47 5.20
CA SER A 93 -12.82 -22.00 3.91
C SER A 93 -12.77 -20.89 2.86
N GLU A 94 -11.81 -21.00 1.95
CA GLU A 94 -11.68 -20.18 0.74
C GLU A 94 -12.77 -20.52 -0.31
N ASP A 95 -13.69 -21.42 0.03
CA ASP A 95 -14.64 -22.06 -0.90
C ASP A 95 -15.85 -21.19 -1.27
N TYR A 96 -15.96 -19.96 -0.73
CA TYR A 96 -17.18 -19.15 -0.85
C TYR A 96 -17.30 -18.27 -2.10
N PHE A 97 -16.28 -18.21 -2.97
CA PHE A 97 -16.30 -17.31 -4.12
C PHE A 97 -15.84 -18.01 -5.41
N PRO A 98 -16.78 -18.45 -6.29
CA PRO A 98 -16.41 -19.07 -7.56
C PRO A 98 -15.72 -18.05 -8.50
N LEU A 99 -14.48 -18.36 -8.87
CA LEU A 99 -13.50 -17.45 -9.48
C LEU A 99 -13.47 -17.44 -11.02
N THR A 100 -14.26 -18.25 -11.71
CA THR A 100 -13.99 -18.59 -13.13
C THR A 100 -14.14 -17.41 -14.08
N SER A 101 -15.23 -16.63 -13.97
CA SER A 101 -15.49 -15.45 -14.82
C SER A 101 -14.48 -14.33 -14.56
N THR A 102 -14.22 -14.01 -13.29
CA THR A 102 -13.23 -13.00 -12.87
C THR A 102 -11.83 -13.39 -13.33
N SER A 103 -11.44 -14.66 -13.19
CA SER A 103 -10.12 -15.14 -13.59
C SER A 103 -9.87 -14.98 -15.10
N ASN A 104 -10.87 -15.29 -15.93
CA ASN A 104 -10.75 -15.11 -17.38
C ASN A 104 -10.58 -13.64 -17.77
N HIS A 105 -11.29 -12.72 -17.11
CA HIS A 105 -11.11 -11.28 -17.33
C HIS A 105 -9.73 -10.80 -16.89
N LEU A 106 -9.23 -11.27 -15.75
CA LEU A 106 -7.88 -10.94 -15.29
C LEU A 106 -6.81 -11.46 -16.27
N ARG A 107 -6.95 -12.67 -16.80
CA ARG A 107 -6.01 -13.20 -17.81
C ARG A 107 -6.04 -12.41 -19.12
N LYS A 108 -7.24 -12.02 -19.59
CA LYS A 108 -7.38 -11.12 -20.75
C LYS A 108 -6.71 -9.78 -20.49
N TYR A 109 -6.92 -9.23 -19.29
CA TYR A 109 -6.30 -7.99 -18.87
C TYR A 109 -4.76 -8.09 -18.83
N GLU A 110 -4.19 -9.15 -18.29
CA GLU A 110 -2.74 -9.38 -18.28
C GLU A 110 -2.17 -9.41 -19.70
N ALA A 111 -2.84 -10.07 -20.64
CA ALA A 111 -2.43 -10.09 -22.05
C ALA A 111 -2.52 -8.68 -22.68
N TYR A 112 -3.57 -7.92 -22.37
CA TYR A 112 -3.72 -6.54 -22.81
C TYR A 112 -2.64 -5.62 -22.22
N HIS A 113 -2.35 -5.75 -20.93
CA HIS A 113 -1.30 -5.01 -20.24
C HIS A 113 0.08 -5.36 -20.78
N LYS A 114 0.34 -6.63 -21.11
CA LYS A 114 1.59 -7.03 -21.78
C LYS A 114 1.73 -6.45 -23.20
N LYS A 115 0.62 -6.29 -23.92
CA LYS A 115 0.58 -5.70 -25.28
C LYS A 115 0.77 -4.18 -25.26
N CYS A 116 0.09 -3.48 -24.35
CA CYS A 116 0.00 -2.02 -24.31
C CYS A 116 0.79 -1.38 -23.16
N GLY A 117 1.42 -2.16 -22.30
CA GLY A 117 2.11 -1.68 -21.10
C GLY A 117 3.43 -0.96 -21.39
N PRO A 118 4.09 -0.44 -20.34
CA PRO A 118 5.37 0.25 -20.46
C PRO A 118 6.42 -0.60 -21.19
N SER A 119 7.32 0.06 -21.91
CA SER A 119 8.39 -0.55 -22.73
C SER A 119 7.94 -1.25 -24.02
N THR A 120 6.66 -1.21 -24.37
CA THR A 120 6.15 -1.73 -25.66
C THR A 120 6.17 -0.65 -26.76
N GLU A 121 6.17 -1.08 -28.03
CA GLU A 121 6.10 -0.17 -29.17
C GLU A 121 4.77 0.59 -29.23
N LEU A 122 3.66 -0.06 -28.86
CA LEU A 122 2.34 0.58 -28.79
C LEU A 122 2.30 1.65 -27.69
N TYR A 123 2.88 1.38 -26.52
CA TYR A 123 3.03 2.39 -25.48
C TYR A 123 3.87 3.58 -25.95
N ARG A 124 4.99 3.32 -26.64
CA ARG A 124 5.85 4.39 -27.17
C ARG A 124 5.10 5.28 -28.16
N LYS A 125 4.28 4.70 -29.05
CA LYS A 125 3.39 5.44 -29.97
C LYS A 125 2.33 6.25 -29.21
N ALA A 126 1.68 5.65 -28.21
CA ALA A 126 0.69 6.34 -27.39
C ALA A 126 1.29 7.53 -26.60
N ILE A 127 2.55 7.41 -26.16
CA ILE A 127 3.29 8.51 -25.53
C ILE A 127 3.66 9.61 -26.53
N GLN A 128 4.02 9.26 -27.77
CA GLN A 128 4.25 10.26 -28.82
C GLN A 128 2.97 11.05 -29.13
N GLN A 129 1.82 10.38 -29.18
CA GLN A 129 0.51 11.02 -29.31
C GLN A 129 0.21 11.92 -28.11
N LEU A 130 0.43 11.44 -26.89
CA LEU A 130 0.24 12.26 -25.68
C LEU A 130 1.09 13.55 -25.72
N LYS A 131 2.32 13.48 -26.25
CA LYS A 131 3.24 14.62 -26.41
C LYS A 131 2.84 15.58 -27.54
N SER A 132 2.06 15.14 -28.53
CA SER A 132 1.60 16.02 -29.61
C SER A 132 0.57 17.04 -29.13
N GLY A 133 0.03 16.84 -27.92
CA GLY A 133 -0.94 17.74 -27.32
C GLY A 133 -2.36 17.58 -27.84
N ARG A 134 -2.65 16.50 -28.57
CA ARG A 134 -3.99 16.19 -29.09
C ARG A 134 -4.40 14.77 -28.72
N ASN A 135 -5.68 14.56 -28.51
CA ASN A 135 -6.26 13.22 -28.53
C ASN A 135 -6.36 12.73 -29.99
N VAL A 136 -6.48 11.42 -30.19
CA VAL A 136 -6.46 10.80 -31.52
C VAL A 136 -7.57 9.78 -31.59
N GLU A 137 -8.28 9.74 -32.71
CA GLU A 137 -9.32 8.75 -32.95
C GLU A 137 -8.77 7.33 -33.10
N HIS A 138 -9.55 6.34 -32.67
CA HIS A 138 -9.30 4.90 -32.91
C HIS A 138 -7.92 4.39 -32.46
N THR A 139 -7.57 4.62 -31.20
CA THR A 139 -6.34 4.03 -30.64
C THR A 139 -6.52 2.58 -30.21
N GLU A 140 -5.47 1.77 -30.41
CA GLU A 140 -5.46 0.37 -29.92
C GLU A 140 -5.32 0.27 -28.40
N CYS A 141 -4.73 1.29 -27.75
CA CYS A 141 -4.39 1.26 -26.34
C CYS A 141 -4.90 2.52 -25.64
N LYS A 142 -5.76 2.32 -24.64
CA LYS A 142 -6.25 3.38 -23.76
C LYS A 142 -5.67 3.18 -22.36
N TYR A 143 -5.50 4.27 -21.62
CA TYR A 143 -4.77 4.28 -20.36
C TYR A 143 -5.53 5.02 -19.27
N VAL A 144 -5.36 4.54 -18.05
CA VAL A 144 -5.73 5.26 -16.83
C VAL A 144 -4.53 5.27 -15.89
N VAL A 145 -4.08 6.47 -15.53
CA VAL A 145 -2.98 6.71 -14.61
C VAL A 145 -3.56 7.04 -13.25
N TRP A 146 -3.35 6.16 -12.28
CA TRP A 146 -3.70 6.40 -10.88
C TRP A 146 -2.60 7.19 -10.18
N VAL A 147 -2.98 8.27 -9.51
CA VAL A 147 -2.09 9.14 -8.76
C VAL A 147 -2.34 8.96 -7.25
N PRO A 148 -1.31 8.63 -6.45
CA PRO A 148 -1.46 8.39 -5.03
C PRO A 148 -1.87 9.66 -4.30
N PHE A 149 -2.87 9.54 -3.43
CA PHE A 149 -3.38 10.65 -2.62
C PHE A 149 -3.73 10.17 -1.22
N ASN A 150 -3.48 11.00 -0.20
CA ASN A 150 -3.71 10.70 1.22
C ASN A 150 -2.96 9.45 1.73
N GLY A 151 -3.45 8.81 2.81
CA GLY A 151 -2.76 7.71 3.51
C GLY A 151 -2.83 6.35 2.79
N LEU A 152 -2.03 5.37 3.23
CA LEU A 152 -1.90 4.05 2.59
C LEU A 152 -3.23 3.31 2.39
N GLY A 153 -4.12 3.32 3.39
CA GLY A 153 -5.43 2.67 3.27
C GLY A 153 -6.28 3.29 2.15
N ASN A 154 -6.32 4.61 2.07
CA ASN A 154 -7.02 5.35 1.00
C ASN A 154 -6.42 5.02 -0.36
N ARG A 155 -5.08 4.95 -0.45
CA ARG A 155 -4.37 4.60 -1.67
C ARG A 155 -4.73 3.20 -2.16
N MET A 156 -4.73 2.20 -1.27
CA MET A 156 -5.09 0.83 -1.64
C MET A 156 -6.55 0.75 -2.12
N LEU A 157 -7.47 1.41 -1.42
CA LEU A 157 -8.89 1.43 -1.78
C LEU A 157 -9.15 2.12 -3.11
N SER A 158 -8.54 3.29 -3.34
CA SER A 158 -8.74 4.04 -4.58
C SER A 158 -8.06 3.36 -5.76
N LEU A 159 -6.89 2.73 -5.57
CA LEU A 159 -6.22 1.96 -6.61
C LEU A 159 -7.02 0.74 -7.05
N VAL A 160 -7.64 0.00 -6.12
CA VAL A 160 -8.57 -1.09 -6.48
C VAL A 160 -9.77 -0.56 -7.26
N SER A 161 -10.33 0.57 -6.83
CA SER A 161 -11.46 1.20 -7.52
C SER A 161 -11.07 1.62 -8.94
N THR A 162 -9.88 2.20 -9.13
CA THR A 162 -9.35 2.56 -10.45
C THR A 162 -9.04 1.34 -11.30
N PHE A 163 -8.56 0.24 -10.71
CA PHE A 163 -8.35 -1.01 -11.43
C PHE A 163 -9.66 -1.62 -11.93
N LEU A 164 -10.71 -1.64 -11.11
CA LEU A 164 -12.04 -2.07 -11.58
C LEU A 164 -12.52 -1.19 -12.73
N TYR A 165 -12.38 0.13 -12.61
CA TYR A 165 -12.74 1.04 -13.70
C TYR A 165 -11.94 0.75 -14.98
N ALA A 166 -10.65 0.43 -14.85
CA ALA A 166 -9.79 0.05 -15.97
C ALA A 166 -10.26 -1.24 -16.66
N LEU A 167 -10.69 -2.25 -15.88
CA LEU A 167 -11.27 -3.50 -16.39
C LEU A 167 -12.57 -3.25 -17.17
N LEU A 168 -13.43 -2.36 -16.68
CA LEU A 168 -14.74 -2.07 -17.28
C LEU A 168 -14.68 -1.16 -18.51
N THR A 169 -13.53 -0.52 -18.74
CA THR A 169 -13.36 0.48 -19.82
C THR A 169 -12.23 0.14 -20.78
N ASP A 170 -11.71 -1.09 -20.71
CA ASP A 170 -10.60 -1.60 -21.55
C ASP A 170 -9.38 -0.67 -21.52
N ARG A 171 -8.94 -0.30 -20.30
CA ARG A 171 -7.78 0.59 -20.10
C ARG A 171 -6.63 -0.10 -19.39
N VAL A 172 -5.42 0.21 -19.83
CA VAL A 172 -4.20 -0.15 -19.11
C VAL A 172 -4.10 0.72 -17.84
N LEU A 173 -3.96 0.08 -16.68
CA LEU A 173 -3.71 0.76 -15.42
C LEU A 173 -2.21 1.03 -15.30
N LEU A 174 -1.88 2.29 -15.02
CA LEU A 174 -0.54 2.73 -14.64
C LEU A 174 -0.61 3.46 -13.30
N THR A 175 0.47 3.37 -12.52
CA THR A 175 0.55 3.91 -11.16
C THR A 175 1.70 4.90 -11.08
N ASP A 176 1.40 6.10 -10.59
CA ASP A 176 2.41 7.09 -10.23
C ASP A 176 3.01 6.69 -8.88
N VAL A 177 4.17 6.04 -8.86
CA VAL A 177 4.83 5.66 -7.61
C VAL A 177 5.60 6.86 -7.10
N THR A 178 4.99 7.61 -6.17
CA THR A 178 5.67 8.72 -5.49
C THR A 178 6.63 8.23 -4.41
N LYS A 179 7.67 9.04 -4.14
CA LYS A 179 8.62 8.86 -3.03
C LYS A 179 7.87 8.56 -1.72
N GLY A 180 8.19 7.42 -1.09
CA GLY A 180 7.57 6.96 0.16
C GLY A 180 6.48 5.89 0.02
N SER A 181 5.96 5.65 -1.19
CA SER A 181 5.15 4.45 -1.51
C SER A 181 5.94 3.38 -2.28
N GLU A 182 7.20 3.70 -2.61
CA GLU A 182 8.11 2.81 -3.29
C GLU A 182 8.31 1.51 -2.48
N ASN A 183 8.31 0.38 -3.18
CA ASN A 183 8.66 -0.94 -2.62
C ASN A 183 7.71 -1.50 -1.54
N LEU A 184 6.45 -1.06 -1.48
CA LEU A 184 5.44 -1.70 -0.62
C LEU A 184 4.86 -2.96 -1.28
N PHE A 185 4.60 -2.92 -2.58
CA PHE A 185 3.98 -3.99 -3.35
C PHE A 185 4.87 -4.46 -4.50
N CYS A 186 4.73 -5.74 -4.86
CA CYS A 186 5.34 -6.34 -6.05
C CYS A 186 4.58 -5.94 -7.32
N GLU A 187 5.15 -6.25 -8.49
CA GLU A 187 4.45 -6.16 -9.78
C GLU A 187 3.30 -7.17 -9.84
N PRO A 188 2.05 -6.73 -10.09
CA PRO A 188 0.90 -7.64 -10.11
C PRO A 188 0.66 -8.28 -11.48
N PHE A 189 1.21 -7.73 -12.57
CA PHE A 189 0.93 -8.18 -13.94
C PHE A 189 2.12 -8.94 -14.53
N PRO A 190 1.99 -10.24 -14.84
CA PRO A 190 3.10 -11.04 -15.36
C PRO A 190 3.68 -10.49 -16.67
N GLY A 191 5.00 -10.22 -16.68
CA GLY A 191 5.72 -9.80 -17.88
C GLY A 191 5.49 -8.36 -18.32
N SER A 192 4.92 -7.52 -17.44
CA SER A 192 4.76 -6.08 -17.65
C SER A 192 5.00 -5.34 -16.33
N SER A 193 5.02 -4.00 -16.37
CA SER A 193 5.10 -3.16 -15.17
C SER A 193 3.93 -2.20 -15.12
N TRP A 194 3.24 -2.12 -13.98
CA TRP A 194 2.19 -1.13 -13.76
C TRP A 194 2.71 0.25 -13.36
N VAL A 195 4.03 0.44 -13.23
CA VAL A 195 4.62 1.71 -12.80
C VAL A 195 4.78 2.65 -13.99
N VAL A 196 4.38 3.91 -13.81
CA VAL A 196 4.61 4.95 -14.82
C VAL A 196 6.13 5.17 -15.00
N PRO A 197 6.67 5.08 -16.22
CA PRO A 197 8.08 5.36 -16.50
C PRO A 197 8.50 6.80 -16.16
N SER A 198 9.75 6.99 -15.76
CA SER A 198 10.31 8.30 -15.40
C SER A 198 10.26 9.36 -16.53
N ASN A 199 10.25 8.91 -17.79
CA ASN A 199 10.16 9.76 -18.97
C ASN A 199 8.70 10.12 -19.36
N PHE A 200 7.71 9.81 -18.52
CA PHE A 200 6.32 10.17 -18.76
C PHE A 200 6.16 11.69 -18.97
N PRO A 201 5.36 12.16 -19.95
CA PRO A 201 5.32 13.57 -20.35
C PRO A 201 4.72 14.49 -19.30
N ILE A 202 3.75 14.00 -18.53
CA ILE A 202 3.02 14.80 -17.54
C ILE A 202 3.79 14.72 -16.23
N LYS A 203 4.52 15.78 -15.92
CA LYS A 203 5.30 15.91 -14.67
C LYS A 203 4.42 16.35 -13.52
N ASP A 204 4.86 16.07 -12.30
CA ASP A 204 4.23 16.54 -11.06
C ASP A 204 2.71 16.27 -10.98
N MET A 205 2.26 15.09 -11.40
CA MET A 205 0.83 14.72 -11.39
C MET A 205 0.18 14.88 -10.00
N SER A 206 0.97 14.73 -8.93
CA SER A 206 0.56 14.98 -7.55
C SER A 206 0.14 16.43 -7.27
N LYS A 207 0.58 17.42 -8.05
CA LYS A 207 0.21 18.84 -7.94
C LYS A 207 -1.05 19.20 -8.73
N ILE A 208 -1.48 18.34 -9.66
CA ILE A 208 -2.72 18.55 -10.41
C ILE A 208 -3.88 18.59 -9.42
N ASN A 209 -4.69 19.63 -9.56
CA ASN A 209 -5.86 19.92 -8.73
C ASN A 209 -7.09 20.15 -9.59
N MET A 210 -8.25 20.35 -8.96
CA MET A 210 -9.53 20.48 -9.66
C MET A 210 -9.62 21.67 -10.61
N GLY A 211 -8.87 22.74 -10.36
CA GLY A 211 -8.82 23.94 -11.19
C GLY A 211 -7.97 23.76 -12.45
N ALA A 212 -7.35 22.60 -12.68
CA ALA A 212 -6.60 22.34 -13.89
C ALA A 212 -7.53 22.41 -15.13
N PRO A 213 -7.13 23.04 -16.24
CA PRO A 213 -7.95 23.11 -17.46
C PRO A 213 -8.42 21.74 -17.96
N GLN A 214 -7.62 20.71 -17.76
CA GLN A 214 -7.89 19.32 -18.16
C GLN A 214 -8.79 18.56 -17.18
N SER A 215 -9.17 19.18 -16.05
CA SER A 215 -10.16 18.62 -15.12
C SER A 215 -11.48 18.40 -15.84
N TYR A 216 -12.08 17.22 -15.68
CA TYR A 216 -13.36 16.89 -16.31
C TYR A 216 -14.44 17.94 -16.06
N LEU A 217 -14.52 18.48 -14.84
CA LEU A 217 -15.46 19.55 -14.51
C LEU A 217 -15.22 20.79 -15.36
N ASN A 218 -13.97 21.23 -15.47
CA ASN A 218 -13.64 22.41 -16.27
C ASN A 218 -13.89 22.19 -17.76
N LEU A 219 -13.59 20.99 -18.28
CA LEU A 219 -13.89 20.64 -19.67
C LEU A 219 -15.40 20.64 -19.93
N ARG A 220 -16.20 20.18 -18.96
CA ARG A 220 -17.67 20.18 -19.05
C ARG A 220 -18.22 21.60 -18.99
N ASP A 221 -17.76 22.39 -18.03
CA ASP A 221 -18.24 23.76 -17.77
C ASP A 221 -17.83 24.72 -18.91
N SER A 222 -16.69 24.45 -19.56
CA SER A 222 -16.26 25.15 -20.79
C SER A 222 -16.86 24.59 -22.08
N MET A 223 -17.80 23.64 -21.99
CA MET A 223 -18.49 22.99 -23.11
C MET A 223 -17.58 22.25 -24.11
N VAL A 224 -16.33 21.94 -23.74
CA VAL A 224 -15.41 21.13 -24.56
C VAL A 224 -15.92 19.70 -24.74
N ILE A 225 -16.55 19.15 -23.70
CA ILE A 225 -17.13 17.80 -23.69
C ILE A 225 -18.67 17.79 -23.58
N GLY A 226 -19.32 18.94 -23.81
CA GLY A 226 -20.74 19.14 -23.55
C GLY A 226 -21.67 18.22 -24.37
N ASN A 227 -22.67 17.65 -23.68
CA ASN A 227 -23.91 16.92 -24.06
C ASN A 227 -24.05 16.13 -25.38
N THR A 228 -23.04 16.02 -26.23
CA THR A 228 -23.19 15.46 -27.57
C THR A 228 -22.21 14.33 -27.83
N ALA A 229 -22.74 13.22 -28.30
CA ALA A 229 -22.00 12.17 -28.98
C ALA A 229 -21.18 12.69 -30.19
N ASN A 230 -21.36 13.96 -30.58
CA ASN A 230 -20.80 14.58 -31.79
C ASN A 230 -19.42 15.24 -31.61
N VAL A 231 -18.88 15.33 -30.38
CA VAL A 231 -17.51 15.83 -30.20
C VAL A 231 -16.52 14.82 -30.78
N SER A 232 -15.79 15.20 -31.82
CA SER A 232 -14.76 14.36 -32.44
C SER A 232 -13.64 14.06 -31.45
N GLU A 233 -13.15 12.81 -31.41
CA GLU A 233 -12.09 12.40 -30.50
C GLU A 233 -10.83 13.26 -30.68
N ASP A 234 -10.53 13.67 -31.91
CA ASP A 234 -9.35 14.50 -32.24
C ASP A 234 -9.43 15.94 -31.70
N SER A 235 -10.63 16.41 -31.36
CA SER A 235 -10.86 17.75 -30.80
C SER A 235 -10.66 17.79 -29.28
N LEU A 236 -10.57 16.62 -28.63
CA LEU A 236 -10.41 16.51 -27.19
C LEU A 236 -8.96 16.80 -26.77
N PRO A 237 -8.75 17.30 -25.53
CA PRO A 237 -7.42 17.45 -24.99
C PRO A 237 -6.73 16.09 -24.85
N PRO A 238 -5.40 16.06 -24.80
CA PRO A 238 -4.61 14.82 -24.87
C PRO A 238 -4.84 13.88 -23.67
N TYR A 239 -5.39 14.40 -22.58
CA TYR A 239 -5.86 13.62 -21.44
C TYR A 239 -6.98 14.36 -20.70
N VAL A 240 -7.72 13.61 -19.89
CA VAL A 240 -8.68 14.15 -18.91
C VAL A 240 -8.22 13.84 -17.48
N PHE A 241 -8.37 14.81 -16.58
CA PHE A 241 -8.10 14.65 -15.17
C PHE A 241 -9.41 14.46 -14.37
N LEU A 242 -9.47 13.38 -13.59
CA LEU A 242 -10.60 12.99 -12.75
C LEU A 242 -10.25 13.13 -11.27
N PRO A 243 -10.63 14.27 -10.65
CA PRO A 243 -10.53 14.42 -9.21
C PRO A 243 -11.71 13.72 -8.52
N LEU A 244 -11.46 12.54 -7.93
CA LEU A 244 -12.47 11.70 -7.28
C LEU A 244 -12.27 11.65 -5.75
N GLY A 245 -12.16 12.82 -5.11
CA GLY A 245 -11.99 12.94 -3.66
C GLY A 245 -13.29 12.82 -2.87
N SER A 246 -13.20 12.49 -1.58
CA SER A 246 -14.35 12.35 -0.66
C SER A 246 -15.24 13.60 -0.58
N SER A 247 -14.67 14.81 -0.69
CA SER A 247 -15.42 16.07 -0.75
C SER A 247 -16.17 16.29 -2.07
N LEU A 248 -15.83 15.53 -3.11
CA LEU A 248 -16.23 15.73 -4.51
C LEU A 248 -17.37 14.83 -4.95
N PHE A 249 -17.61 13.71 -4.26
CA PHE A 249 -18.83 12.91 -4.47
C PHE A 249 -20.12 13.69 -4.20
N ARG A 250 -20.06 14.79 -3.44
CA ARG A 250 -21.23 15.62 -3.14
C ARG A 250 -21.68 16.54 -4.29
N HIS A 251 -20.84 16.77 -5.31
CA HIS A 251 -21.12 17.77 -6.34
C HIS A 251 -20.88 17.29 -7.78
N ASN A 252 -20.38 16.07 -7.97
CA ASN A 252 -19.87 15.63 -9.27
C ASN A 252 -20.60 14.38 -9.80
N ASN A 253 -21.44 14.57 -10.81
CA ASN A 253 -22.14 13.52 -11.56
C ASN A 253 -21.24 12.76 -12.56
N ILE A 254 -19.96 12.51 -12.25
CA ILE A 254 -18.99 11.90 -13.19
C ILE A 254 -19.37 10.44 -13.55
N PHE A 255 -20.25 9.82 -12.77
CA PHE A 255 -20.75 8.45 -12.97
C PHE A 255 -22.18 8.41 -13.54
N CYS A 256 -22.49 9.30 -14.49
CA CYS A 256 -23.73 9.26 -15.27
C CYS A 256 -23.48 8.76 -16.70
N GLY A 257 -24.54 8.30 -17.38
CA GLY A 257 -24.44 7.66 -18.70
C GLY A 257 -23.83 8.56 -19.78
N TYR A 258 -24.22 9.85 -19.82
CA TYR A 258 -23.68 10.83 -20.77
C TYR A 258 -22.20 11.12 -20.53
N ASP A 259 -21.81 11.29 -19.26
CA ASP A 259 -20.43 11.51 -18.86
C ASP A 259 -19.52 10.34 -19.27
N LYS A 260 -20.03 9.09 -19.19
CA LYS A 260 -19.30 7.91 -19.67
C LYS A 260 -18.95 7.99 -21.16
N ILE A 261 -19.92 8.32 -22.02
CA ILE A 261 -19.71 8.41 -23.48
C ILE A 261 -18.60 9.41 -23.80
N ALA A 262 -18.58 10.56 -23.11
CA ALA A 262 -17.52 11.54 -23.25
C ALA A 262 -16.16 11.00 -22.75
N LEU A 263 -16.15 10.34 -21.59
CA LEU A 263 -14.94 9.77 -21.01
C LEU A 263 -14.33 8.65 -21.87
N GLU A 264 -15.14 7.81 -22.53
CA GLU A 264 -14.67 6.73 -23.39
C GLU A 264 -13.80 7.21 -24.56
N LYS A 265 -14.02 8.44 -25.03
CA LYS A 265 -13.28 9.07 -26.14
C LYS A 265 -11.86 9.49 -25.77
N PHE A 266 -11.55 9.66 -24.49
CA PHE A 266 -10.20 10.00 -24.06
C PHE A 266 -9.28 8.79 -24.13
N ASN A 267 -8.11 8.91 -24.75
CA ASN A 267 -7.10 7.86 -24.73
C ASN A 267 -6.35 7.79 -23.40
N TRP A 268 -6.14 8.94 -22.75
CA TRP A 268 -5.43 9.04 -21.47
C TRP A 268 -6.32 9.66 -20.40
N MET A 269 -6.38 9.00 -19.24
CA MET A 269 -7.03 9.50 -18.05
C MET A 269 -6.04 9.60 -16.90
N ILE A 270 -6.14 10.63 -16.08
CA ILE A 270 -5.43 10.75 -14.82
C ILE A 270 -6.46 10.77 -13.70
N VAL A 271 -6.40 9.78 -12.81
CA VAL A 271 -7.32 9.66 -11.67
C VAL A 271 -6.57 9.96 -10.38
N LYS A 272 -7.09 10.88 -9.59
CA LYS A 272 -6.58 11.18 -8.25
C LYS A 272 -7.72 11.08 -7.25
N SER A 273 -7.61 10.14 -6.32
CA SER A 273 -8.70 9.79 -5.40
C SER A 273 -8.17 9.28 -4.07
N ASP A 274 -8.89 9.59 -3.00
CA ASP A 274 -8.69 9.05 -1.65
C ASP A 274 -9.84 8.13 -1.20
N SER A 275 -10.75 7.76 -2.11
CA SER A 275 -12.03 7.13 -1.78
C SER A 275 -12.18 5.78 -2.45
N TYR A 276 -12.91 4.86 -1.80
CA TYR A 276 -13.35 3.61 -2.40
C TYR A 276 -14.62 3.86 -3.22
N PHE A 277 -14.47 4.04 -4.53
CA PHE A 277 -15.56 4.48 -5.41
C PHE A 277 -16.21 3.36 -6.22
N VAL A 278 -15.89 2.10 -5.92
CA VAL A 278 -16.61 0.93 -6.45
C VAL A 278 -18.13 1.03 -6.27
N PRO A 279 -18.69 1.46 -5.11
CA PRO A 279 -20.14 1.58 -4.98
C PRO A 279 -20.76 2.52 -6.02
N ALA A 280 -20.08 3.61 -6.39
CA ALA A 280 -20.55 4.53 -7.42
C ALA A 280 -20.57 3.87 -8.82
N ILE A 281 -19.60 2.99 -9.12
CA ILE A 281 -19.57 2.21 -10.37
C ILE A 281 -20.77 1.25 -10.43
N PHE A 282 -21.14 0.61 -9.32
CA PHE A 282 -22.32 -0.28 -9.24
C PHE A 282 -23.65 0.44 -9.41
N LEU A 283 -23.70 1.77 -9.23
CA LEU A 283 -24.90 2.58 -9.49
C LEU A 283 -25.05 2.94 -10.98
N MET A 284 -24.08 2.60 -11.83
CA MET A 284 -24.16 2.84 -13.26
C MET A 284 -24.84 1.66 -13.97
N PRO A 285 -26.03 1.83 -14.57
CA PRO A 285 -26.77 0.74 -15.20
C PRO A 285 -25.98 0.03 -16.31
N ILE A 286 -25.14 0.77 -17.03
CA ILE A 286 -24.32 0.24 -18.12
C ILE A 286 -23.28 -0.80 -17.71
N TYR A 287 -22.93 -0.87 -16.42
CA TYR A 287 -22.00 -1.88 -15.92
C TYR A 287 -22.71 -3.02 -15.17
N GLU A 288 -24.04 -2.98 -15.05
CA GLU A 288 -24.79 -3.94 -14.23
C GLU A 288 -24.56 -5.39 -14.65
N ASP A 289 -24.71 -5.70 -15.94
CA ASP A 289 -24.52 -7.05 -16.47
C ASP A 289 -23.09 -7.54 -16.26
N GLU A 290 -22.10 -6.70 -16.57
CA GLU A 290 -20.70 -7.08 -16.49
C GLU A 290 -20.24 -7.25 -15.04
N LEU A 291 -20.65 -6.35 -14.14
CA LEU A 291 -20.41 -6.48 -12.71
C LEU A 291 -21.11 -7.70 -12.12
N GLY A 292 -22.32 -8.02 -12.58
CA GLY A 292 -23.05 -9.23 -12.17
C GLY A 292 -22.31 -10.52 -12.55
N ARG A 293 -21.63 -10.53 -13.70
CA ARG A 293 -20.78 -11.65 -14.14
C ARG A 293 -19.43 -11.71 -13.42
N LEU A 294 -18.81 -10.56 -13.16
CA LEU A 294 -17.49 -10.48 -12.53
C LEU A 294 -17.55 -10.71 -11.02
N PHE A 295 -18.63 -10.25 -10.37
CA PHE A 295 -18.81 -10.27 -8.92
C PHE A 295 -20.26 -10.63 -8.55
N PRO A 296 -20.65 -11.92 -8.65
CA PRO A 296 -21.98 -12.36 -8.24
C PRO A 296 -22.32 -11.93 -6.81
N GLN A 297 -21.34 -11.98 -5.92
CA GLN A 297 -21.39 -11.34 -4.61
C GLN A 297 -20.82 -9.92 -4.72
N LYS A 298 -21.69 -8.91 -4.80
CA LYS A 298 -21.30 -7.49 -4.99
C LYS A 298 -20.30 -6.98 -3.95
N GLU A 299 -20.30 -7.55 -2.74
CA GLU A 299 -19.41 -7.18 -1.63
C GLU A 299 -17.98 -7.72 -1.78
N SER A 300 -17.74 -8.65 -2.72
CA SER A 300 -16.46 -9.38 -2.87
C SER A 300 -15.39 -8.63 -3.67
N VAL A 301 -15.72 -7.48 -4.25
CA VAL A 301 -14.86 -6.75 -5.20
C VAL A 301 -13.47 -6.46 -4.62
N PHE A 302 -13.40 -5.82 -3.45
CA PHE A 302 -12.12 -5.50 -2.83
C PHE A 302 -11.41 -6.76 -2.34
N HIS A 303 -12.15 -7.78 -1.89
CA HIS A 303 -11.57 -9.06 -1.49
C HIS A 303 -10.80 -9.69 -2.65
N HIS A 304 -11.40 -9.77 -3.84
CA HIS A 304 -10.76 -10.37 -5.01
C HIS A 304 -9.67 -9.50 -5.61
N LEU A 305 -10.01 -8.26 -5.96
CA LEU A 305 -9.07 -7.37 -6.66
C LEU A 305 -7.92 -6.92 -5.74
N GLY A 306 -8.19 -6.73 -4.45
CA GLY A 306 -7.15 -6.39 -3.48
C GLY A 306 -6.13 -7.53 -3.31
N ARG A 307 -6.59 -8.78 -3.23
CA ARG A 307 -5.69 -9.95 -3.17
C ARG A 307 -4.90 -10.16 -4.45
N TYR A 308 -5.46 -9.80 -5.60
CA TYR A 308 -4.80 -9.88 -6.89
C TYR A 308 -3.73 -8.80 -7.09
N LEU A 309 -3.99 -7.56 -6.65
CA LEU A 309 -3.05 -6.46 -6.84
C LEU A 309 -1.98 -6.37 -5.75
N PHE A 310 -2.34 -6.62 -4.49
CA PHE A 310 -1.49 -6.25 -3.36
C PHE A 310 -0.70 -7.42 -2.80
N HIS A 311 0.41 -7.72 -3.47
CA HIS A 311 1.42 -8.63 -2.97
C HIS A 311 2.53 -7.85 -2.25
N PRO A 312 2.72 -8.02 -0.93
CA PRO A 312 3.75 -7.29 -0.20
C PRO A 312 5.15 -7.69 -0.68
N THR A 313 6.07 -6.72 -0.76
CA THR A 313 7.47 -7.02 -1.07
C THR A 313 8.12 -7.89 0.01
N ASN A 314 9.25 -8.52 -0.31
CA ASN A 314 9.99 -9.35 0.64
C ASN A 314 10.33 -8.63 1.96
N ARG A 315 10.58 -7.31 1.91
CA ARG A 315 10.81 -6.51 3.11
C ARG A 315 9.57 -6.47 4.01
N VAL A 316 8.43 -6.10 3.46
CA VAL A 316 7.14 -6.02 4.18
C VAL A 316 6.72 -7.41 4.66
N TRP A 317 6.80 -8.40 3.78
CA TRP A 317 6.46 -9.79 4.09
C TRP A 317 7.34 -10.39 5.19
N GLY A 318 8.62 -10.04 5.22
CA GLY A 318 9.54 -10.43 6.29
C GLY A 318 9.08 -9.94 7.67
N VAL A 319 8.58 -8.70 7.77
CA VAL A 319 8.03 -8.16 9.02
C VAL A 319 6.79 -8.93 9.44
N ILE A 320 5.82 -9.11 8.52
CA ILE A 320 4.57 -9.84 8.77
C ILE A 320 4.87 -11.26 9.28
N ARG A 321 5.74 -11.98 8.56
CA ARG A 321 6.10 -13.38 8.89
C ARG A 321 6.77 -13.49 10.26
N ARG A 322 7.73 -12.62 10.58
CA ARG A 322 8.44 -12.66 11.87
C ARG A 322 7.50 -12.39 13.03
N TYR A 323 6.64 -11.36 12.92
CA TYR A 323 5.67 -11.04 13.95
C TYR A 323 4.68 -12.19 14.16
N TYR A 324 4.13 -12.74 13.07
CA TYR A 324 3.20 -13.86 13.14
C TYR A 324 3.83 -15.08 13.83
N LYS A 325 5.04 -15.48 13.40
CA LYS A 325 5.74 -16.64 13.97
C LYS A 325 6.06 -16.47 15.45
N ALA A 326 6.49 -15.27 15.86
CA ALA A 326 6.89 -15.00 17.23
C ALA A 326 5.71 -14.90 18.20
N TYR A 327 4.60 -14.29 17.77
CA TYR A 327 3.54 -13.87 18.69
C TYR A 327 2.17 -14.52 18.44
N LEU A 328 1.88 -15.00 17.22
CA LEU A 328 0.51 -15.40 16.83
C LEU A 328 0.39 -16.89 16.46
N ALA A 329 1.45 -17.50 15.95
CA ALA A 329 1.38 -18.83 15.32
C ALA A 329 0.95 -19.96 16.27
N LYS A 330 1.24 -19.84 17.57
CA LYS A 330 0.94 -20.88 18.57
C LYS A 330 -0.44 -20.76 19.22
N ALA A 331 -1.18 -19.68 18.94
CA ALA A 331 -2.49 -19.46 19.55
C ALA A 331 -3.57 -20.26 18.81
N ASP A 332 -4.42 -20.96 19.56
CA ASP A 332 -5.56 -21.73 19.01
C ASP A 332 -6.51 -20.81 18.23
N GLU A 333 -6.82 -19.65 18.81
CA GLU A 333 -7.65 -18.61 18.22
C GLU A 333 -6.89 -17.26 18.16
N LYS A 334 -7.17 -16.45 17.14
CA LYS A 334 -6.51 -15.15 16.93
C LYS A 334 -7.58 -14.07 16.71
N ILE A 335 -7.58 -13.07 17.57
CA ILE A 335 -8.52 -11.94 17.53
C ILE A 335 -7.77 -10.70 17.05
N GLY A 336 -8.21 -10.12 15.93
CA GLY A 336 -7.67 -8.87 15.39
C GLY A 336 -8.51 -7.67 15.84
N ILE A 337 -7.89 -6.70 16.51
CA ILE A 337 -8.55 -5.47 16.94
C ILE A 337 -7.81 -4.28 16.32
N GLN A 338 -8.42 -3.65 15.32
CA GLN A 338 -7.90 -2.44 14.71
C GLN A 338 -8.50 -1.23 15.44
N ILE A 339 -7.66 -0.40 16.04
CA ILE A 339 -8.09 0.78 16.80
C ILE A 339 -7.57 2.03 16.10
N ARG A 340 -8.49 2.88 15.65
CA ARG A 340 -8.19 4.21 15.09
C ARG A 340 -8.98 5.26 15.84
N VAL A 341 -8.28 6.18 16.49
CA VAL A 341 -8.87 7.39 17.08
C VAL A 341 -8.43 8.60 16.25
N PHE A 342 -9.39 9.37 15.78
CA PHE A 342 -9.12 10.61 15.05
C PHE A 342 -8.55 11.67 16.00
N PRO A 343 -7.57 12.49 15.56
CA PRO A 343 -6.85 13.43 16.43
C PRO A 343 -7.75 14.36 17.26
N GLU A 344 -8.87 14.79 16.68
CA GLU A 344 -9.89 15.67 17.27
C GLU A 344 -10.65 15.01 18.41
N ARG A 345 -10.59 13.67 18.48
CA ARG A 345 -11.27 12.83 19.48
C ARG A 345 -10.28 12.08 20.38
N ARG A 346 -9.02 12.53 20.47
CA ARG A 346 -7.99 11.89 21.31
C ARG A 346 -8.39 11.73 22.77
N SER A 347 -9.14 12.69 23.33
CA SER A 347 -9.70 12.62 24.69
C SER A 347 -10.62 11.42 24.91
N LEU A 348 -11.17 10.83 23.84
CA LEU A 348 -12.06 9.66 23.89
C LEU A 348 -11.33 8.32 23.81
N LEU A 349 -9.99 8.29 23.68
CA LEU A 349 -9.25 7.04 23.56
C LEU A 349 -9.56 6.06 24.71
N ARG A 350 -9.58 6.56 25.95
CA ARG A 350 -9.92 5.73 27.13
C ARG A 350 -11.34 5.17 27.03
N THR A 351 -12.30 5.97 26.56
CA THR A 351 -13.68 5.54 26.33
C THR A 351 -13.78 4.49 25.22
N CYS A 352 -13.05 4.67 24.11
CA CYS A 352 -12.98 3.69 23.03
C CYS A 352 -12.40 2.36 23.52
N MET A 353 -11.28 2.40 24.25
CA MET A 353 -10.65 1.20 24.83
C MET A 353 -11.58 0.47 25.79
N ASN A 354 -12.25 1.20 26.70
CA ASN A 354 -13.21 0.61 27.63
C ASN A 354 -14.40 -0.02 26.87
N LYS A 355 -14.90 0.63 25.82
CA LYS A 355 -15.99 0.10 25.00
C LYS A 355 -15.55 -1.17 24.26
N SER A 356 -14.36 -1.21 23.66
CA SER A 356 -13.80 -2.40 23.03
C SER A 356 -13.63 -3.55 24.04
N SER A 357 -13.11 -3.25 25.24
CA SER A 357 -12.98 -4.19 26.35
C SER A 357 -14.33 -4.83 26.70
N ASN A 358 -15.37 -4.00 26.85
CA ASN A 358 -16.72 -4.45 27.21
C ASN A 358 -17.38 -5.27 26.10
N VAL A 359 -17.26 -4.85 24.84
CA VAL A 359 -17.82 -5.58 23.68
C VAL A 359 -17.21 -6.97 23.55
N LEU A 360 -15.91 -7.10 23.82
CA LEU A 360 -15.19 -8.36 23.69
C LEU A 360 -15.24 -9.21 24.98
N GLY A 361 -15.84 -8.70 26.06
CA GLY A 361 -15.77 -9.34 27.39
C GLY A 361 -14.34 -9.50 27.91
N MET A 362 -13.37 -8.76 27.36
CA MET A 362 -11.95 -8.85 27.71
C MET A 362 -11.62 -7.83 28.80
N ARG A 363 -10.64 -8.14 29.67
CA ARG A 363 -9.99 -7.13 30.51
C ARG A 363 -8.72 -6.63 29.82
N ILE A 364 -8.70 -5.37 29.40
CA ILE A 364 -7.48 -4.76 28.87
C ILE A 364 -6.58 -4.36 30.04
N CYS A 365 -5.55 -5.15 30.31
CA CYS A 365 -4.51 -4.81 31.28
C CYS A 365 -3.56 -3.77 30.69
N TYR A 366 -3.65 -2.53 31.16
CA TYR A 366 -2.64 -1.52 30.85
C TYR A 366 -1.35 -1.88 31.58
N ARG A 367 -0.28 -2.20 30.84
CA ARG A 367 1.07 -2.10 31.41
C ARG A 367 1.32 -0.59 31.60
N LYS A 368 1.40 -0.13 32.85
CA LYS A 368 1.96 1.20 33.18
C LYS A 368 3.40 1.19 32.66
N GLN A 369 3.63 1.67 31.43
CA GLN A 369 4.96 2.09 31.04
C GLN A 369 5.29 3.34 31.87
N ALA A 370 6.44 3.31 32.53
CA ALA A 370 7.01 4.51 33.14
C ALA A 370 7.07 5.63 32.09
N PRO A 371 6.92 6.91 32.47
CA PRO A 371 6.94 8.00 31.50
C PRO A 371 8.28 7.99 30.75
N GLU A 372 8.28 7.48 29.51
CA GLU A 372 9.38 7.66 28.58
C GLU A 372 9.40 9.15 28.18
N SER A 373 10.60 9.75 28.19
CA SER A 373 10.76 11.16 27.89
C SER A 373 10.18 11.48 26.50
N HIS A 374 9.63 12.69 26.36
CA HIS A 374 9.06 13.19 25.09
C HIS A 374 10.02 13.02 23.90
N GLU A 375 11.32 13.08 24.18
CA GLU A 375 12.41 12.88 23.24
C GLU A 375 12.51 11.44 22.68
N THR A 376 12.18 10.44 23.51
CA THR A 376 12.18 9.01 23.13
C THR A 376 11.04 8.71 22.15
N LEU A 377 9.87 9.31 22.37
CA LEU A 377 8.71 9.20 21.46
C LEU A 377 8.96 9.89 20.12
N LEU A 378 9.64 11.04 20.12
CA LEU A 378 10.05 11.74 18.90
C LEU A 378 11.13 10.98 18.13
N GLN A 379 11.99 10.23 18.81
CA GLN A 379 12.98 9.37 18.17
C GLN A 379 12.33 8.17 17.47
N MET A 380 11.40 7.48 18.15
CA MET A 380 10.65 6.37 17.54
C MET A 380 9.78 6.80 16.37
N GLN A 381 9.26 8.03 16.35
CA GLN A 381 8.53 8.55 15.18
C GLN A 381 9.43 8.96 14.01
N ARG A 382 10.71 9.23 14.26
CA ARG A 382 11.71 9.53 13.21
C ARG A 382 12.31 8.26 12.61
N ASP A 383 12.32 7.17 13.36
CA ASP A 383 12.83 5.87 12.93
C ASP A 383 11.78 5.04 12.13
N TRP A 384 10.56 5.58 11.95
CA TRP A 384 9.49 5.08 11.08
C TRP A 384 9.27 6.02 9.89
#